data_AF-A0A7C4ZFK0-F1
#
_entry.id   AF-A0A7C4ZFK0-F1
#
_cell.length_a   1.000
_cell.length_b   1.000
_cell.length_c   1.000
_cell.angle_alpha   90.00
_cell.angle_beta   90.00
_cell.angle_gamma   90.00
#
_symmetry.space_group_name_H-M   'P 1'
#
loop_
_entity.id
_entity.type
_entity.pdbx_description
1 polymer ?
#
loop_
_entity_poly.entity_id
_entity_poly.type
_entity_poly.pdbx_seq_one_letter_code
_entity_poly.pdbx_strand_id
1 'polypeptide(L)'
;MSEEETFMQEGEGLTRIAVESGMAFKQLQEIYRMARTRSPTYLEAYVKRQMSRESVRGFMAFARMLELLRKYENSPAFLAKVLMYAVMLFEYYRREPIIKRRIAAEPVIRQIVEARNMSLENLSLELYGRNMDINVKVHSLSMNPKALCDEIINALKGMEEFSNLNLKVWIEQR
;
A
#
# COMPACT_ATOMS: atom_id res chain seq x y z
N MET A 1 10.96 -17.74 17.71
CA MET A 1 10.96 -16.49 16.92
C MET A 1 12.28 -15.80 17.19
N SER A 2 13.02 -15.44 16.13
CA SER A 2 14.29 -14.73 16.29
C SER A 2 14.06 -13.26 16.66
N GLU A 3 15.09 -12.60 17.22
CA GLU A 3 15.02 -11.16 17.46
C GLU A 3 14.77 -10.38 16.17
N GLU A 4 15.36 -10.82 15.06
CA GLU A 4 15.19 -10.18 13.75
C GLU A 4 13.75 -10.28 13.25
N GLU A 5 13.11 -11.44 13.39
CA GLU A 5 11.68 -11.62 13.09
C GLU A 5 10.79 -10.71 13.93
N THR A 6 11.15 -10.49 15.21
CA THR A 6 10.41 -9.59 16.10
C THR A 6 10.48 -8.15 15.61
N PHE A 7 11.68 -7.67 15.22
CA PHE A 7 11.83 -6.32 14.67
C PHE A 7 11.09 -6.14 13.36
N MET A 8 11.09 -7.17 12.51
CA MET A 8 10.34 -7.16 11.26
C MET A 8 8.83 -7.06 11.51
N GLN A 9 8.28 -7.86 12.42
CA GLN A 9 6.85 -7.84 12.76
C GLN A 9 6.41 -6.50 13.37
N GLU A 10 7.22 -5.92 14.24
CA GLU A 10 6.93 -4.60 14.80
C GLU A 10 7.02 -3.48 13.76
N GLY A 11 7.99 -3.59 12.84
CA GLY A 11 8.12 -2.68 11.71
C GLY A 11 6.92 -2.78 10.78
N GLU A 12 6.47 -3.98 10.46
CA GLU A 12 5.25 -4.24 9.71
C GLU A 12 4.02 -3.63 10.40
N GLY A 13 3.86 -3.87 11.71
CA GLY A 13 2.74 -3.33 12.49
C GLY A 13 2.72 -1.81 12.48
N LEU A 14 3.88 -1.17 12.68
CA LEU A 14 4.01 0.28 12.56
C LEU A 14 3.64 0.78 11.16
N THR A 15 4.08 0.08 10.12
CA THR A 15 3.82 0.48 8.74
C THR A 15 2.36 0.41 8.35
N ARG A 16 1.65 -0.66 8.73
CA ARG A 16 0.21 -0.78 8.49
C ARG A 16 -0.52 0.43 9.10
N ILE A 17 -0.23 0.74 10.37
CA ILE A 17 -0.80 1.90 11.06
C ILE A 17 -0.40 3.22 10.36
N ALA A 18 0.84 3.34 9.89
CA ALA A 18 1.32 4.54 9.20
C ALA A 18 0.57 4.77 7.89
N VAL A 19 0.37 3.73 7.08
CA VAL A 19 -0.39 3.80 5.84
C VAL A 19 -1.86 4.15 6.12
N GLU A 20 -2.50 3.45 7.06
CA GLU A 20 -3.92 3.66 7.40
C GLU A 20 -4.19 5.06 7.96
N SER A 21 -3.28 5.59 8.77
CA SER A 21 -3.39 6.95 9.34
C SER A 21 -2.92 8.05 8.38
N GLY A 22 -2.55 7.71 7.15
CA GLY A 22 -2.17 8.65 6.10
C GLY A 22 -0.80 9.32 6.30
N MET A 23 0.07 8.74 7.13
CA MET A 23 1.45 9.21 7.29
C MET A 23 2.17 9.21 5.94
N ALA A 24 2.91 10.26 5.63
CA ALA A 24 3.73 10.29 4.42
C ALA A 24 5.01 9.47 4.63
N PHE A 25 5.45 8.74 3.60
CA PHE A 25 6.72 7.99 3.60
C PHE A 25 7.91 8.84 4.08
N LYS A 26 7.98 10.10 3.63
CA LYS A 26 9.05 11.03 4.02
C LYS A 26 9.09 11.30 5.53
N GLN A 27 7.94 11.31 6.21
CA GLN A 27 7.89 11.50 7.67
C GLN A 27 8.49 10.29 8.38
N LEU A 28 8.10 9.07 7.97
CA LEU A 28 8.63 7.83 8.52
C LEU A 28 10.15 7.69 8.26
N GLN A 29 10.60 8.04 7.06
CA GLN A 29 12.01 8.02 6.67
C GLN A 29 12.84 9.03 7.48
N GLU A 30 12.32 10.23 7.72
CA GLU A 30 12.99 11.23 8.53
C GLU A 30 13.18 10.75 9.98
N ILE A 31 12.15 10.13 10.55
CA ILE A 31 12.17 9.54 11.90
C ILE A 31 13.21 8.43 11.99
N TYR A 32 13.25 7.52 11.03
CA TYR A 32 14.29 6.50 10.94
C TYR A 32 15.70 7.12 10.90
N ARG A 33 15.91 8.16 10.09
CA ARG A 33 17.19 8.88 10.01
C ARG A 33 17.57 9.52 11.36
N MET A 34 16.61 10.09 12.08
CA MET A 34 16.85 10.66 13.41
C MET A 34 17.15 9.59 14.45
N ALA A 35 16.47 8.46 14.42
CA ALA A 35 16.72 7.34 15.34
C ALA A 35 18.16 6.82 15.25
N ARG A 36 18.80 6.95 14.08
CA ARG A 36 20.20 6.57 13.87
C ARG A 36 21.24 7.59 14.35
N THR A 37 20.84 8.84 14.58
CA THR A 37 21.79 9.97 14.75
C THR A 37 21.51 10.85 15.96
N ARG A 38 20.35 10.71 16.60
CA ARG A 38 19.87 11.55 17.71
C ARG A 38 19.57 10.68 18.92
N SER A 39 19.54 11.30 20.10
CA SER A 39 19.18 10.61 21.34
C SER A 39 17.69 10.20 21.34
N PRO A 40 17.32 9.13 22.06
CA PRO A 40 15.92 8.75 22.24
C PRO A 40 15.04 9.89 22.77
N THR A 41 15.55 10.69 23.71
CA THR A 41 14.86 11.86 24.25
C THR A 41 14.57 12.93 23.20
N TYR A 42 15.52 13.19 22.29
CA TYR A 42 15.30 14.10 21.17
C TYR A 42 14.22 13.56 20.24
N LEU A 43 14.26 12.26 19.94
CA LEU A 43 13.29 11.63 19.05
C LEU A 43 11.88 11.65 19.67
N GLU A 44 11.76 11.39 20.95
CA GLU A 44 10.49 11.49 21.69
C GLU A 44 9.92 12.91 21.64
N ALA A 45 10.74 13.93 21.91
CA ALA A 45 10.34 15.32 21.80
C ALA A 45 9.92 15.71 20.37
N TYR A 46 10.64 15.21 19.36
CA TYR A 46 10.28 15.41 17.95
C TYR A 46 8.91 14.80 17.64
N VAL A 47 8.66 13.56 18.02
CA VAL A 47 7.39 12.86 17.78
C VAL A 47 6.23 13.58 18.46
N LYS A 48 6.38 13.95 19.74
CA LYS A 48 5.38 14.74 20.49
C LYS A 48 5.07 16.08 19.80
N ARG A 49 6.09 16.77 19.29
CA ARG A 49 5.93 18.02 18.52
C ARG A 49 5.19 17.81 17.19
N GLN A 50 5.39 16.68 16.50
CA GLN A 50 4.62 16.39 15.29
C GLN A 50 3.14 16.16 15.62
N MET A 51 2.87 15.43 16.71
CA MET A 51 1.50 15.15 17.16
C MET A 51 0.73 16.40 17.62
N SER A 52 1.42 17.45 18.10
CA SER A 52 0.77 18.69 18.55
C SER A 52 0.32 19.61 17.41
N ARG A 53 0.52 19.22 16.14
CA ARG A 53 0.09 20.01 14.97
C ARG A 53 -1.40 19.75 14.71
N GLU A 54 -2.15 20.82 14.46
CA GLU A 54 -3.62 20.82 14.33
C GLU A 54 -4.16 19.81 13.30
N SER A 55 -3.46 19.60 12.18
CA SER A 55 -3.88 18.70 11.09
C SER A 55 -2.83 17.62 10.78
N VAL A 56 -2.34 16.93 11.81
CA VAL A 56 -1.29 15.91 11.64
C VAL A 56 -1.82 14.63 10.98
N ARG A 57 -1.35 14.34 9.77
CA ARG A 57 -1.46 13.01 9.18
C ARG A 57 -0.50 12.05 9.87
N GLY A 58 -0.91 10.81 10.07
CA GLY A 58 -0.07 9.81 10.72
C GLY A 58 -0.15 9.78 12.25
N PHE A 59 -1.14 10.44 12.87
CA PHE A 59 -1.24 10.57 14.34
C PHE A 59 -1.10 9.22 15.06
N MET A 60 -1.81 8.19 14.60
CA MET A 60 -1.76 6.85 15.20
C MET A 60 -0.38 6.20 15.05
N ALA A 61 0.32 6.42 13.94
CA ALA A 61 1.68 5.93 13.79
C ALA A 61 2.67 6.67 14.69
N PHE A 62 2.50 7.98 14.90
CA PHE A 62 3.28 8.70 15.91
C PHE A 62 3.03 8.19 17.33
N ALA A 63 1.78 7.92 17.69
CA ALA A 63 1.44 7.30 18.98
C ALA A 63 2.13 5.94 19.13
N ARG A 64 2.07 5.09 18.10
CA ARG A 64 2.76 3.80 18.08
C ARG A 64 4.28 3.94 18.19
N MET A 65 4.88 4.97 17.57
CA MET A 65 6.31 5.25 17.71
C MET A 65 6.70 5.62 19.15
N LEU A 66 5.85 6.34 19.89
CA LEU A 66 6.11 6.64 21.31
C LEU A 66 6.09 5.36 22.16
N GLU A 67 5.22 4.41 21.87
CA GLU A 67 5.22 3.10 22.54
C GLU A 67 6.52 2.33 22.26
N LEU A 68 6.96 2.29 21.00
CA LEU A 68 8.21 1.64 20.60
C LEU A 68 9.44 2.34 21.21
N LEU A 69 9.44 3.67 21.30
CA LEU A 69 10.48 4.44 21.97
C LEU A 69 10.64 4.05 23.44
N ARG A 70 9.53 3.89 24.16
CA ARG A 70 9.55 3.41 25.56
C ARG A 70 10.01 1.96 25.65
N LYS A 71 9.51 1.10 24.76
CA LYS A 71 9.90 -0.32 24.73
C LYS A 71 11.41 -0.51 24.52
N TYR A 72 12.02 0.31 23.68
CA TYR A 72 13.43 0.23 23.31
C TYR A 72 14.29 1.34 23.92
N GLU A 73 13.88 1.92 25.05
CA GLU A 73 14.59 3.05 25.68
C GLU A 73 16.06 2.75 25.97
N ASN A 74 16.34 1.50 26.38
CA ASN A 74 17.67 1.00 26.70
C ASN A 74 18.39 0.37 25.49
N SER A 75 17.77 0.37 24.32
CA SER A 75 18.34 -0.24 23.10
C SER A 75 17.97 0.54 21.83
N PRO A 76 18.50 1.77 21.64
CA PRO A 76 18.18 2.61 20.48
C PRO A 76 18.46 1.95 19.13
N ALA A 77 19.46 1.06 19.08
CA ALA A 77 19.79 0.28 17.88
C ALA A 77 18.62 -0.64 17.45
N PHE A 78 17.85 -1.19 18.39
CA PHE A 78 16.70 -2.04 18.11
C PHE A 78 15.52 -1.23 17.58
N LEU A 79 15.27 -0.05 18.15
CA LEU A 79 14.29 0.89 17.58
C LEU A 79 14.64 1.26 16.13
N ALA A 80 15.93 1.53 15.85
CA ALA A 80 16.37 1.82 14.50
C ALA A 80 16.11 0.66 13.52
N LYS A 81 16.26 -0.60 13.96
CA LYS A 81 15.89 -1.78 13.15
C LYS A 81 14.39 -1.86 12.88
N VAL A 82 13.55 -1.64 13.88
CA VAL A 82 12.08 -1.61 13.70
C VAL A 82 11.69 -0.53 12.68
N LEU A 83 12.24 0.68 12.83
CA LEU A 83 11.99 1.78 11.91
C LEU A 83 12.55 1.52 10.50
N MET A 84 13.67 0.82 10.38
CA MET A 84 14.21 0.38 9.09
C MET A 84 13.22 -0.53 8.37
N TYR A 85 12.72 -1.58 9.04
CA TYR A 85 11.70 -2.46 8.47
C TYR A 85 10.43 -1.70 8.10
N ALA A 86 10.01 -0.77 8.95
CA ALA A 86 8.84 0.03 8.67
C ALA A 86 9.00 0.83 7.35
N VAL A 87 10.15 1.50 7.17
CA VAL A 87 10.48 2.22 5.94
C VAL A 87 10.52 1.28 4.73
N MET A 88 11.17 0.12 4.83
CA MET A 88 11.29 -0.84 3.73
C MET A 88 9.92 -1.37 3.27
N LEU A 89 9.00 -1.59 4.19
CA LEU A 89 7.69 -2.19 3.92
C LEU A 89 6.62 -1.16 3.52
N PHE A 90 6.90 0.14 3.66
CA PHE A 90 5.90 1.19 3.48
C PHE A 90 5.19 1.15 2.13
N GLU A 91 5.97 1.06 1.04
CA GLU A 91 5.43 1.03 -0.31
C GLU A 91 4.63 -0.24 -0.59
N TYR A 92 5.03 -1.37 0.00
CA TYR A 92 4.28 -2.63 -0.11
C TYR A 92 2.90 -2.48 0.52
N TYR A 93 2.79 -2.06 1.78
CA TYR A 93 1.49 -1.91 2.45
C TYR A 93 0.65 -0.77 1.85
N ARG A 94 1.27 0.30 1.37
CA ARG A 94 0.54 1.35 0.64
C ARG A 94 -0.12 0.82 -0.62
N ARG A 95 0.54 -0.10 -1.33
CA ARG A 95 0.03 -0.70 -2.58
C ARG A 95 -0.71 -2.02 -2.37
N GLU A 96 -0.69 -2.60 -1.17
CA GLU A 96 -1.32 -3.89 -0.85
C GLU A 96 -2.79 -3.97 -1.33
N PRO A 97 -3.65 -2.94 -1.15
CA PRO A 97 -5.03 -2.98 -1.65
C PRO A 97 -5.14 -3.09 -3.17
N ILE A 98 -4.15 -2.57 -3.92
CA ILE A 98 -4.07 -2.65 -5.38
C ILE A 98 -3.49 -4.01 -5.78
N ILE A 99 -2.45 -4.49 -5.10
CA ILE A 99 -1.82 -5.78 -5.36
C ILE A 99 -2.83 -6.92 -5.18
N LYS A 100 -3.57 -6.94 -4.06
CA LYS A 100 -4.60 -7.96 -3.80
C LYS A 100 -5.67 -7.99 -4.90
N ARG A 101 -6.15 -6.81 -5.32
CA ARG A 101 -7.13 -6.72 -6.41
C ARG A 101 -6.56 -7.12 -7.75
N ARG A 102 -5.30 -6.78 -8.04
CA ARG A 102 -4.66 -7.24 -9.28
C ARG A 102 -4.58 -8.76 -9.33
N ILE A 103 -4.19 -9.41 -8.23
CA ILE A 103 -4.14 -10.88 -8.13
C ILE A 103 -5.53 -11.49 -8.38
N ALA A 104 -6.59 -10.87 -7.84
CA ALA A 104 -7.96 -11.33 -8.03
C ALA A 104 -8.48 -11.09 -9.46
N ALA A 105 -8.23 -9.91 -10.03
CA ALA A 105 -8.76 -9.51 -11.34
C ALA A 105 -8.05 -10.19 -12.51
N GLU A 106 -6.74 -10.42 -12.43
CA GLU A 106 -5.94 -10.85 -13.58
C GLU A 106 -6.43 -12.17 -14.19
N PRO A 107 -6.70 -13.25 -13.42
CA PRO A 107 -7.21 -14.50 -13.99
C PRO A 107 -8.55 -14.33 -14.70
N VAL A 108 -9.45 -13.52 -14.13
CA VAL A 108 -10.80 -13.27 -14.68
C VAL A 108 -10.70 -12.48 -15.99
N ILE A 109 -9.92 -11.39 -16.01
CA ILE A 109 -9.70 -10.57 -17.20
C ILE A 109 -9.01 -11.39 -18.29
N ARG A 110 -8.01 -12.19 -17.93
CA ARG A 110 -7.30 -13.06 -18.87
C ARG A 110 -8.26 -14.04 -19.54
N GLN A 111 -9.13 -14.70 -18.77
CA GLN A 111 -10.12 -15.63 -19.31
C GLN A 111 -11.07 -14.96 -20.30
N ILE A 112 -11.56 -13.75 -19.99
CA ILE A 112 -12.44 -12.99 -20.87
C ILE A 112 -11.73 -12.63 -22.19
N VAL A 113 -10.49 -12.17 -22.11
CA VAL A 113 -9.68 -11.77 -23.27
C VAL A 113 -9.37 -12.98 -24.17
N GLU A 114 -8.94 -14.09 -23.57
CA GLU A 114 -8.56 -15.32 -24.30
C GLU A 114 -9.78 -16.02 -24.94
N ALA A 115 -10.96 -15.96 -24.31
CA ALA A 115 -12.21 -16.45 -24.89
C ALA A 115 -12.61 -15.75 -26.20
N ARG A 116 -12.00 -14.59 -26.49
CA ARG A 116 -12.20 -13.79 -27.71
C ARG A 116 -11.03 -13.92 -28.69
N ASN A 117 -10.14 -14.90 -28.51
CA ASN A 117 -8.92 -15.09 -29.31
C ASN A 117 -7.95 -13.89 -29.29
N MET A 118 -7.97 -13.12 -28.20
CA MET A 118 -6.98 -12.08 -27.91
C MET A 118 -6.00 -12.58 -26.84
N SER A 119 -4.90 -11.86 -26.62
CA SER A 119 -4.00 -12.15 -25.49
C SER A 119 -3.83 -10.94 -24.58
N LEU A 120 -3.79 -11.18 -23.27
CA LEU A 120 -3.55 -10.15 -22.26
C LEU A 120 -2.05 -9.88 -22.16
N GLU A 121 -1.60 -8.70 -22.60
CA GLU A 121 -0.20 -8.29 -22.53
C GLU A 121 0.15 -7.67 -21.17
N ASN A 122 -0.74 -6.81 -20.65
CA ASN A 122 -0.50 -6.12 -19.39
C ASN A 122 -1.83 -5.73 -18.71
N LEU A 123 -1.76 -5.60 -17.39
CA LEU A 123 -2.85 -5.16 -16.54
C LEU A 123 -2.31 -4.17 -15.51
N SER A 124 -2.80 -2.93 -15.54
CA SER A 124 -2.50 -1.92 -14.52
C SER A 124 -3.77 -1.50 -13.81
N LEU A 125 -3.68 -1.34 -12.49
CA LEU A 125 -4.77 -0.90 -11.63
C LEU A 125 -4.31 0.32 -10.84
N GLU A 126 -5.19 1.30 -10.74
CA GLU A 126 -5.04 2.47 -9.87
C GLU A 126 -6.28 2.60 -8.98
N LEU A 127 -6.09 3.01 -7.73
CA LEU A 127 -7.17 3.14 -6.74
C LEU A 127 -7.13 4.52 -6.11
N TYR A 128 -8.23 5.25 -6.26
CA TYR A 128 -8.44 6.58 -5.70
C TYR A 128 -9.75 6.60 -4.90
N GLY A 129 -9.64 6.35 -3.60
CA GLY A 129 -10.81 6.19 -2.73
C GLY A 129 -11.65 4.98 -3.17
N ARG A 130 -12.87 5.23 -3.69
CA ARG A 130 -13.74 4.18 -4.24
C ARG A 130 -13.62 4.01 -5.76
N ASN A 131 -12.88 4.87 -6.44
CA ASN A 131 -12.72 4.78 -7.89
C ASN A 131 -11.51 3.90 -8.22
N MET A 132 -11.71 2.93 -9.09
CA MET A 132 -10.65 2.06 -9.57
C MET A 132 -10.56 2.13 -11.09
N ASP A 133 -9.41 2.59 -11.57
CA ASP A 133 -9.07 2.62 -12.98
C ASP A 133 -8.29 1.33 -13.32
N ILE A 134 -8.73 0.63 -14.36
CA ILE A 134 -8.19 -0.64 -14.81
C ILE A 134 -7.80 -0.48 -16.28
N ASN A 135 -6.51 -0.49 -16.58
CA ASN A 135 -6.04 -0.47 -17.96
C ASN A 135 -5.63 -1.89 -18.37
N VAL A 136 -6.29 -2.37 -19.41
CA VAL A 136 -6.14 -3.71 -19.95
C VAL A 136 -5.49 -3.58 -21.31
N LYS A 137 -4.26 -4.04 -21.41
CA LYS A 137 -3.53 -4.03 -22.66
C LYS A 137 -3.66 -5.38 -23.34
N VAL A 138 -4.19 -5.40 -24.55
CA VAL A 138 -4.44 -6.63 -25.30
C VAL A 138 -3.74 -6.63 -26.66
N HIS A 139 -3.38 -7.81 -27.12
CA HIS A 139 -2.93 -8.05 -28.49
C HIS A 139 -4.10 -8.52 -29.38
N SER A 140 -4.05 -8.19 -30.67
CA SER A 140 -5.01 -8.63 -31.68
C SER A 140 -6.46 -8.24 -31.38
N LEU A 141 -6.70 -7.01 -30.90
CA LEU A 141 -8.05 -6.51 -30.65
C LEU A 141 -8.89 -6.54 -31.93
N SER A 142 -9.85 -7.44 -31.97
CA SER A 142 -10.71 -7.72 -33.13
C SER A 142 -12.18 -7.35 -32.88
N MET A 143 -12.52 -6.91 -31.66
CA MET A 143 -13.88 -6.59 -31.23
C MET A 143 -14.01 -5.13 -30.78
N ASN A 144 -15.25 -4.69 -30.58
CA ASN A 144 -15.55 -3.36 -30.03
C ASN A 144 -14.92 -3.23 -28.62
N PRO A 145 -13.99 -2.27 -28.41
CA PRO A 145 -13.34 -2.08 -27.11
C PRO A 145 -14.33 -1.83 -25.98
N LYS A 146 -15.44 -1.12 -26.26
CA LYS A 146 -16.47 -0.83 -25.26
C LYS A 146 -17.17 -2.10 -24.77
N ALA A 147 -17.44 -3.05 -25.67
CA ALA A 147 -18.07 -4.31 -25.30
C ALA A 147 -17.15 -5.14 -24.39
N LEU A 148 -15.83 -5.11 -24.64
CA LEU A 148 -14.84 -5.75 -23.78
C LEU A 148 -14.75 -5.07 -22.41
N CYS A 149 -14.79 -3.73 -22.35
CA CYS A 149 -14.89 -2.99 -21.09
C CYS A 149 -16.11 -3.43 -20.28
N ASP A 150 -17.30 -3.46 -20.89
CA ASP A 150 -18.55 -3.79 -20.22
C ASP A 150 -18.53 -5.24 -19.70
N GLU A 151 -17.98 -6.18 -20.47
CA GLU A 151 -17.81 -7.59 -20.05
C GLU A 151 -16.89 -7.71 -18.84
N ILE A 152 -15.75 -7.01 -18.85
CA ILE A 152 -14.82 -6.99 -17.72
C ILE A 152 -15.45 -6.33 -16.48
N ILE A 153 -16.12 -5.19 -16.64
CA ILE A 153 -16.79 -4.49 -15.52
C ILE A 153 -17.82 -5.40 -14.87
N ASN A 154 -18.66 -6.07 -15.66
CA ASN A 154 -19.71 -6.95 -15.15
C ASN A 154 -19.12 -8.16 -14.40
N ALA A 155 -18.07 -8.78 -14.95
CA ALA A 155 -17.40 -9.90 -14.29
C ALA A 155 -16.77 -9.49 -12.96
N LEU A 156 -16.02 -8.38 -12.94
CA LEU A 156 -15.39 -7.88 -11.72
C LEU A 156 -16.42 -7.45 -10.68
N LYS A 157 -17.53 -6.82 -11.09
CA LYS A 157 -18.61 -6.42 -10.16
C LYS A 157 -19.27 -7.59 -9.44
N GLY A 158 -19.20 -8.80 -9.98
CA GLY A 158 -19.64 -10.03 -9.32
C GLY A 158 -18.73 -10.49 -8.17
N MET A 159 -17.54 -9.92 -8.02
CA MET A 159 -16.56 -10.27 -7.00
C MET A 159 -16.65 -9.34 -5.78
N GLU A 160 -16.53 -9.89 -4.57
CA GLU A 160 -16.66 -9.13 -3.32
C GLU A 160 -15.68 -7.95 -3.25
N GLU A 161 -14.45 -8.15 -3.70
CA GLU A 161 -13.33 -7.20 -3.64
C GLU A 161 -13.55 -5.93 -4.48
N PHE A 162 -14.48 -5.99 -5.45
CA PHE A 162 -14.77 -4.94 -6.42
C PHE A 162 -16.23 -4.45 -6.37
N SER A 163 -17.13 -5.21 -5.74
CA SER A 163 -18.56 -4.92 -5.62
C SER A 163 -18.86 -3.45 -5.27
N ASN A 164 -18.15 -2.91 -4.27
CA ASN A 164 -18.32 -1.56 -3.74
C ASN A 164 -17.48 -0.46 -4.43
N LEU A 165 -16.77 -0.78 -5.52
CA LEU A 165 -15.91 0.16 -6.24
C LEU A 165 -16.58 0.73 -7.50
N ASN A 166 -16.26 1.97 -7.84
CA ASN A 166 -16.59 2.54 -9.14
C ASN A 166 -15.49 2.13 -10.12
N LEU A 167 -15.78 1.15 -10.98
CA LEU A 167 -14.81 0.61 -11.92
C LEU A 167 -14.81 1.42 -13.22
N LYS A 168 -13.61 1.72 -13.72
CA LYS A 168 -13.40 2.28 -15.05
C LYS A 168 -12.38 1.43 -15.78
N VAL A 169 -12.80 0.81 -16.87
CA VAL A 169 -11.93 -0.07 -17.67
C VAL A 169 -11.56 0.64 -18.97
N TRP A 170 -10.27 0.61 -19.30
CA TRP A 170 -9.72 1.12 -20.55
C TRP A 170 -9.01 -0.01 -21.28
N ILE A 171 -9.31 -0.17 -22.58
CA ILE A 171 -8.61 -1.13 -23.44
C ILE A 171 -7.55 -0.38 -24.23
N GLU A 172 -6.30 -0.76 -24.04
CA GLU A 172 -5.17 -0.27 -24.84
C GLU A 172 -4.82 -1.31 -25.91
N GLN A 173 -4.75 -0.85 -27.16
CA GLN A 173 -4.32 -1.65 -28.30
C GLN A 173 -2.94 -1.20 -28.77
N ARG A 174 -2.12 -2.18 -29.18
CA ARG A 174 -0.99 -1.97 -30.10
C ARG A 174 -1.32 -2.48 -31.49
#